data_AF-A0A2V9TTR9-F1
#
_entry.id   AF-A0A2V9TTR9-F1
#
_cell.length_a   1.000
_cell.length_b   1.000
_cell.length_c   1.000
_cell.angle_alpha   90.00
_cell.angle_beta   90.00
_cell.angle_gamma   90.00
#
_symmetry.space_group_name_H-M   'P 1'
#
loop_
_entity.id
_entity.type
_entity.pdbx_description
1 polymer ?
#
loop_
_entity_poly.entity_id
_entity_poly.type
_entity_poly.pdbx_seq_one_letter_code
_entity_poly.pdbx_strand_id
1 'polypeptide(L)'
;WMDAKVGDWVVTPRRGKPVEIQALWYNALCIMEDLAHKFGDDAGQKRYRNMAAVANWAFNRLFWNEKTGCLYDVVNGGSPDPSIRPNQIFAVSLPHSMLSPERAKSVVEKVQEHLLTPYGLRSLAPSDPQYRGRYTGGPTERDGAYHQGTVWPWLMGPFISAYVKVNGDSEAARRQAAAWLAPLKDHLADGGLGHISEILDGDSPQRPCGCIAQAWSVAEILRALVEDVYGLRPMPQQQVPAAQARAATAVRTAVSRQTGMRTGANP
;
A
#
# COMPACT_ATOMS: atom_id res chain seq x y z
N TRP A 1 -7.94 -1.72 9.37
CA TRP A 1 -8.31 -2.79 8.42
C TRP A 1 -8.37 -4.15 9.13
N MET A 2 -7.48 -4.45 10.08
CA MET A 2 -7.66 -5.57 11.00
C MET A 2 -8.62 -5.18 12.14
N ASP A 3 -9.92 -5.45 12.01
CA ASP A 3 -10.97 -4.88 12.88
C ASP A 3 -12.04 -5.88 13.39
N ALA A 4 -11.83 -7.19 13.19
CA ALA A 4 -12.73 -8.23 13.70
C ALA A 4 -13.00 -8.12 15.22
N LYS A 5 -14.28 -8.28 15.59
CA LYS A 5 -14.79 -8.20 16.96
C LYS A 5 -15.94 -9.17 17.20
N VAL A 6 -15.91 -9.91 18.32
CA VAL A 6 -16.97 -10.84 18.74
C VAL A 6 -17.47 -10.44 20.13
N GLY A 7 -18.71 -9.96 20.24
CA GLY A 7 -19.19 -9.41 21.52
C GLY A 7 -18.28 -8.27 21.97
N ASP A 8 -17.65 -8.38 23.14
CA ASP A 8 -16.66 -7.39 23.63
C ASP A 8 -15.20 -7.74 23.27
N TRP A 9 -14.96 -8.91 22.70
CA TRP A 9 -13.63 -9.36 22.32
C TRP A 9 -13.18 -8.70 21.00
N VAL A 10 -12.18 -7.82 21.09
CA VAL A 10 -11.44 -7.32 19.92
C VAL A 10 -10.35 -8.34 19.59
N VAL A 11 -10.42 -8.97 18.42
CA VAL A 11 -9.58 -10.13 18.07
C VAL A 11 -8.12 -9.71 17.84
N THR A 12 -7.92 -8.60 17.14
CA THR A 12 -6.59 -8.04 16.80
C THR A 12 -6.50 -6.57 17.25
N PRO A 13 -6.36 -6.30 18.56
CA PRO A 13 -6.36 -4.93 19.06
C PRO A 13 -5.08 -4.20 18.67
N ARG A 14 -5.16 -3.32 17.68
CA ARG A 14 -4.01 -2.51 17.20
C ARG A 14 -4.07 -1.08 17.72
N ARG A 15 -4.29 -0.92 19.03
CA ARG A 15 -4.37 0.39 19.71
C ARG A 15 -2.97 0.98 19.89
N GLY A 16 -2.81 2.28 19.65
CA GLY A 16 -1.53 2.99 19.74
C GLY A 16 -1.10 3.51 18.38
N LYS A 17 0.11 3.15 17.95
CA LYS A 17 0.68 3.56 16.67
C LYS A 17 0.90 2.33 15.78
N PRO A 18 -0.09 1.94 14.95
CA PRO A 18 0.09 0.91 13.93
C PRO A 18 1.13 1.33 12.89
N VAL A 19 1.95 0.37 12.46
CA VAL A 19 3.09 0.61 11.56
C VAL A 19 2.71 1.24 10.23
N GLU A 20 1.62 0.78 9.60
CA GLU A 20 1.17 1.28 8.30
C GLU A 20 0.62 2.71 8.39
N ILE A 21 0.02 3.09 9.52
CA ILE A 21 -0.48 4.45 9.73
C ILE A 21 0.70 5.43 9.83
N GLN A 22 1.80 5.03 10.47
CA GLN A 22 3.00 5.87 10.52
C GLN A 22 3.65 6.00 9.13
N ALA A 23 3.65 4.92 8.35
CA ALA A 23 4.14 4.95 6.97
C ALA A 23 3.31 5.87 6.07
N LEU A 24 1.98 5.76 6.13
CA LEU A 24 1.06 6.63 5.39
C LEU A 24 1.21 8.09 5.81
N TRP A 25 1.38 8.35 7.11
CA TRP A 25 1.58 9.70 7.63
C TRP A 25 2.88 10.33 7.10
N TYR A 26 4.00 9.61 7.18
CA TYR A 26 5.26 10.11 6.63
C TYR A 26 5.15 10.36 5.13
N ASN A 27 4.58 9.43 4.38
CA ASN A 27 4.39 9.58 2.94
C ASN A 27 3.53 10.80 2.60
N ALA A 28 2.46 11.06 3.37
CA ALA A 28 1.63 12.25 3.22
C ALA A 28 2.43 13.54 3.50
N LEU A 29 3.29 13.56 4.51
CA LEU A 29 4.14 14.73 4.79
C LEU A 29 5.12 15.03 3.64
N CYS A 30 5.74 14.01 3.06
CA CYS A 30 6.60 14.17 1.90
C CYS A 30 5.83 14.67 0.67
N ILE A 31 4.63 14.13 0.40
CA ILE A 31 3.77 14.62 -0.69
C ILE A 31 3.39 16.09 -0.46
N MET A 32 3.07 16.48 0.77
CA MET A 32 2.75 17.87 1.10
C MET A 32 3.95 18.79 0.95
N GLU A 33 5.16 18.33 1.26
CA GLU A 33 6.40 19.06 0.96
C GLU A 33 6.57 19.26 -0.56
N ASP A 34 6.39 18.22 -1.36
CA ASP A 34 6.50 18.27 -2.82
C ASP A 34 5.46 19.22 -3.44
N LEU A 35 4.22 19.18 -2.96
CA LEU A 35 3.15 20.06 -3.40
C LEU A 35 3.42 21.52 -3.02
N ALA A 36 3.85 21.77 -1.77
CA ALA A 36 4.21 23.11 -1.32
C ALA A 36 5.35 23.69 -2.18
N HIS A 37 6.36 22.89 -2.49
CA HIS A 37 7.42 23.28 -3.42
C HIS A 37 6.87 23.61 -4.81
N LYS A 38 6.03 22.74 -5.37
CA LYS A 38 5.43 22.91 -6.70
C LYS A 38 4.62 24.21 -6.84
N PHE A 39 3.98 24.65 -5.76
CA PHE A 39 3.14 25.86 -5.75
C PHE A 39 3.83 27.10 -5.16
N GLY A 40 5.11 27.02 -4.80
CA GLY A 40 5.87 28.15 -4.26
C GLY A 40 5.51 28.55 -2.83
N ASP A 41 4.99 27.62 -2.02
CA ASP A 41 4.74 27.82 -0.59
C ASP A 41 5.97 27.39 0.24
N ASP A 42 6.95 28.27 0.34
CA ASP A 42 8.21 28.01 1.06
C ASP A 42 7.98 27.72 2.56
N ALA A 43 6.98 28.38 3.16
CA ALA A 43 6.65 28.19 4.58
C ALA A 43 6.04 26.80 4.82
N GLY A 44 5.11 26.38 3.96
CA GLY A 44 4.55 25.04 3.94
C GLY A 44 5.61 23.98 3.70
N GLN A 45 6.48 24.17 2.70
CA GLN A 45 7.55 23.22 2.38
C GLN A 45 8.45 22.99 3.60
N LYS A 46 8.93 24.07 4.24
CA LYS A 46 9.77 23.97 5.46
C LYS A 46 9.04 23.27 6.60
N ARG A 47 7.75 23.57 6.81
CA ARG A 47 6.94 22.95 7.86
C ARG A 47 6.82 21.44 7.65
N TYR A 48 6.42 21.00 6.46
CA TYR A 48 6.22 19.58 6.18
C TYR A 48 7.53 18.79 6.19
N ARG A 49 8.62 19.36 5.66
CA ARG A 49 9.97 18.78 5.76
C ARG A 49 10.38 18.51 7.21
N ASN A 50 10.19 19.49 8.09
CA ASN A 50 10.55 19.35 9.50
C ASN A 50 9.73 18.26 10.19
N MET A 51 8.43 18.19 9.91
CA MET A 51 7.57 17.13 10.44
C MET A 51 7.96 15.75 9.90
N ALA A 52 8.30 15.65 8.62
CA ALA A 52 8.75 14.41 7.99
C ALA A 52 10.08 13.92 8.60
N ALA A 53 11.02 14.83 8.86
CA ALA A 53 12.30 14.51 9.50
C ALA A 53 12.11 13.92 10.92
N VAL A 54 11.21 14.51 11.72
CA VAL A 54 10.88 13.98 13.05
C VAL A 54 10.21 12.60 12.94
N ALA A 55 9.25 12.44 12.03
CA ALA A 55 8.58 11.17 11.79
C ALA A 55 9.56 10.07 11.35
N ASN A 56 10.49 10.38 10.43
CA ASN A 56 11.52 9.46 9.96
C ASN A 56 12.41 8.97 11.12
N TRP A 57 12.95 9.91 11.90
CA TRP A 57 13.83 9.58 13.01
C TRP A 57 13.10 8.75 14.07
N ALA A 58 11.89 9.16 14.46
CA ALA A 58 11.11 8.46 15.46
C ALA A 58 10.70 7.05 14.99
N PHE A 59 10.31 6.90 13.73
CA PHE A 59 9.93 5.61 13.16
C PHE A 59 11.09 4.62 13.20
N ASN A 60 12.25 5.01 12.69
CA ASN A 60 13.45 4.15 12.66
C ASN A 60 13.95 3.76 14.06
N ARG A 61 13.72 4.60 15.07
CA ARG A 61 14.09 4.32 16.46
C ARG A 61 13.10 3.40 17.17
N LEU A 62 11.80 3.57 16.91
CA LEU A 62 10.75 2.92 17.71
C LEU A 62 10.20 1.64 17.07
N PHE A 63 10.18 1.55 15.73
CA PHE A 63 9.53 0.44 15.03
C PHE A 63 10.49 -0.65 14.57
N TRP A 64 11.79 -0.38 14.48
CA TRP A 64 12.73 -1.40 14.04
C TRP A 64 12.97 -2.45 15.14
N ASN A 65 12.70 -3.71 14.82
CA ASN A 65 12.98 -4.85 15.68
C ASN A 65 14.29 -5.50 15.25
N GLU A 66 15.39 -5.14 15.94
CA GLU A 66 16.73 -5.69 15.68
C GLU A 66 16.79 -7.21 15.82
N LYS A 67 15.95 -7.83 16.67
CA LYS A 67 16.00 -9.27 16.90
C LYS A 67 15.47 -10.07 15.72
N THR A 68 14.43 -9.56 15.05
CA THR A 68 13.77 -10.26 13.94
C THR A 68 14.13 -9.69 12.57
N GLY A 69 14.83 -8.55 12.53
CA GLY A 69 15.19 -7.88 11.28
C GLY A 69 13.99 -7.34 10.52
N CYS A 70 12.95 -6.90 11.23
CA CYS A 70 11.73 -6.39 10.61
C CYS A 70 11.07 -5.32 11.49
N LEU A 71 9.87 -4.86 11.12
CA LEU A 71 9.16 -3.85 11.90
C LEU A 71 8.25 -4.50 12.94
N TYR A 72 8.17 -3.87 14.13
CA TYR A 72 7.08 -4.09 15.08
C TYR A 72 5.75 -3.68 14.43
N ASP A 73 4.68 -4.43 14.70
CA ASP A 73 3.37 -4.15 14.10
C ASP A 73 2.69 -2.92 14.72
N VAL A 74 2.85 -2.73 16.04
CA VAL A 74 2.26 -1.64 16.81
C VAL A 74 3.23 -1.18 17.92
N VAL A 75 3.33 0.14 18.10
CA VAL A 75 4.01 0.75 19.25
C VAL A 75 3.00 1.56 20.08
N ASN A 76 2.87 1.26 21.38
CA ASN A 76 1.88 1.90 22.24
C ASN A 76 2.40 2.34 23.62
N GLY A 77 3.65 2.80 23.70
CA GLY A 77 4.24 3.31 24.95
C GLY A 77 4.69 2.24 25.96
N GLY A 78 4.19 1.02 25.85
CA GLY A 78 4.75 -0.19 26.48
C GLY A 78 5.66 -0.98 25.53
N SER A 79 5.78 -2.28 25.79
CA SER A 79 6.49 -3.21 24.88
C SER A 79 5.86 -3.18 23.48
N PRO A 80 6.66 -2.93 22.42
CA PRO A 80 6.19 -3.03 21.04
C PRO A 80 5.70 -4.43 20.69
N ASP A 81 4.73 -4.53 19.77
CA ASP A 81 4.19 -5.80 19.28
C ASP A 81 5.14 -6.43 18.24
N PRO A 82 5.79 -7.58 18.55
CA PRO A 82 6.76 -8.22 17.65
C PRO A 82 6.12 -9.15 16.61
N SER A 83 4.79 -9.30 16.57
CA SER A 83 4.15 -10.20 15.63
C SER A 83 4.48 -9.82 14.19
N ILE A 84 4.96 -10.80 13.42
CA ILE A 84 5.26 -10.62 12.00
C ILE A 84 3.94 -10.59 11.23
N ARG A 85 3.54 -9.39 10.84
CA ARG A 85 2.30 -9.10 10.11
C ARG A 85 2.61 -8.38 8.80
N PRO A 86 1.71 -8.42 7.81
CA PRO A 86 1.98 -7.84 6.49
C PRO A 86 1.93 -6.30 6.51
N ASN A 87 1.40 -5.68 7.56
CA ASN A 87 1.24 -4.22 7.68
C ASN A 87 2.55 -3.44 7.48
N GLN A 88 3.69 -4.05 7.80
CA GLN A 88 5.00 -3.44 7.59
C GLN A 88 5.34 -3.18 6.12
N ILE A 89 4.68 -3.87 5.17
CA ILE A 89 4.96 -3.73 3.74
C ILE A 89 4.66 -2.32 3.23
N PHE A 90 3.70 -1.61 3.85
CA PHE A 90 3.37 -0.22 3.54
C PHE A 90 4.53 0.74 3.81
N ALA A 91 5.42 0.41 4.76
CA ALA A 91 6.61 1.22 5.02
C ALA A 91 7.60 1.19 3.83
N VAL A 92 7.49 0.22 2.93
CA VAL A 92 8.36 0.04 1.77
C VAL A 92 7.65 0.41 0.47
N SER A 93 6.40 -0.03 0.29
CA SER A 93 5.64 0.05 -0.96
C SER A 93 5.27 1.47 -1.38
N LEU A 94 5.15 2.39 -0.42
CA LEU A 94 4.80 3.78 -0.68
C LEU A 94 5.93 4.51 -1.43
N PRO A 95 5.63 5.56 -2.22
CA PRO A 95 6.64 6.36 -2.91
C PRO A 95 7.76 6.83 -1.98
N HIS A 96 7.40 7.43 -0.84
CA HIS A 96 8.35 7.85 0.18
C HIS A 96 8.41 6.81 1.30
N SER A 97 9.62 6.38 1.64
CA SER A 97 9.90 5.47 2.75
C SER A 97 10.82 6.12 3.77
N MET A 98 10.66 5.74 5.04
CA MET A 98 11.56 6.17 6.12
C MET A 98 12.77 5.24 6.25
N LEU A 99 12.70 4.04 5.66
CA LEU A 99 13.69 2.99 5.88
C LEU A 99 14.92 3.20 5.01
N SER A 100 16.08 2.78 5.52
CA SER A 100 17.25 2.59 4.67
C SER A 100 17.00 1.47 3.64
N PRO A 101 17.73 1.46 2.51
CA PRO A 101 17.60 0.39 1.52
C PRO A 101 17.75 -1.02 2.10
N GLU A 102 18.66 -1.20 3.06
CA GLU A 102 18.95 -2.47 3.71
C GLU A 102 17.76 -2.93 4.58
N ARG A 103 17.23 -2.02 5.41
CA ARG A 103 16.05 -2.31 6.24
C ARG A 103 14.81 -2.57 5.38
N ALA A 104 14.63 -1.81 4.31
CA ALA A 104 13.52 -2.01 3.37
C ALA A 104 13.58 -3.40 2.71
N LYS A 105 14.77 -3.81 2.24
CA LYS A 105 14.99 -5.15 1.69
C LYS A 105 14.71 -6.24 2.72
N SER A 106 15.22 -6.08 3.94
CA SER A 106 15.02 -7.02 5.04
C SER A 106 13.53 -7.19 5.41
N VAL A 107 12.75 -6.11 5.43
CA VAL A 107 11.29 -6.16 5.61
C VAL A 107 10.61 -6.98 4.52
N VAL A 108 10.94 -6.73 3.25
CA VAL A 108 10.35 -7.45 2.12
C VAL A 108 10.68 -8.94 2.19
N GLU A 109 11.95 -9.29 2.46
CA GLU A 109 12.39 -10.68 2.61
C GLU A 109 11.64 -11.37 3.75
N LYS A 110 11.44 -10.68 4.88
CA LYS A 110 10.71 -11.24 6.03
C LYS A 110 9.24 -11.49 5.74
N VAL A 111 8.59 -10.56 5.03
CA VAL A 111 7.20 -10.73 4.57
C VAL A 111 7.11 -11.87 3.55
N GLN A 112 8.03 -11.95 2.60
CA GLN A 112 8.10 -13.03 1.63
C GLN A 112 8.25 -14.40 2.31
N GLU A 113 9.18 -14.52 3.26
CA GLU A 113 9.51 -15.77 3.95
C GLU A 113 8.33 -16.30 4.77
N HIS A 114 7.68 -15.45 5.56
CA HIS A 114 6.68 -15.93 6.54
C HIS A 114 5.23 -15.78 6.10
N LEU A 115 4.93 -14.86 5.18
CA LEU A 115 3.55 -14.46 4.91
C LEU A 115 3.09 -14.75 3.48
N LEU A 116 4.00 -14.83 2.50
CA LEU A 116 3.60 -15.03 1.11
C LEU A 116 2.99 -16.41 0.88
N THR A 117 1.88 -16.43 0.15
CA THR A 117 1.19 -17.63 -0.34
C THR A 117 0.86 -17.44 -1.82
N PRO A 118 0.37 -18.47 -2.54
CA PRO A 118 0.03 -18.32 -3.96
C PRO A 118 -1.00 -17.24 -4.27
N TYR A 119 -1.88 -16.89 -3.32
CA TYR A 119 -3.01 -15.99 -3.56
C TYR A 119 -2.95 -14.68 -2.78
N GLY A 120 -1.95 -14.49 -1.91
CA GLY A 120 -1.89 -13.31 -1.04
C GLY A 120 -0.93 -13.44 0.12
N LEU A 121 -0.96 -12.44 1.01
CA LEU A 121 -0.20 -12.48 2.25
C LEU A 121 -1.08 -12.96 3.41
N ARG A 122 -0.52 -13.82 4.27
CA ARG A 122 -1.08 -14.16 5.58
C ARG A 122 -1.13 -12.91 6.46
N SER A 123 -2.20 -12.78 7.24
CA SER A 123 -2.37 -11.71 8.21
C SER A 123 -1.50 -11.85 9.46
N LEU A 124 -0.95 -13.03 9.72
CA LEU A 124 -0.03 -13.35 10.81
C LEU A 124 0.90 -14.50 10.40
N ALA A 125 2.16 -14.46 10.82
CA ALA A 125 3.12 -15.53 10.56
C ALA A 125 2.72 -16.86 11.23
N PRO A 126 2.85 -18.01 10.55
CA PRO A 126 2.51 -19.32 11.11
C PRO A 126 3.28 -19.74 12.37
N SER A 127 4.43 -19.11 12.63
CA SER A 127 5.23 -19.34 13.84
C SER A 127 4.66 -18.67 15.09
N ASP A 128 3.71 -17.75 14.94
CA ASP A 128 3.09 -17.05 16.07
C ASP A 128 2.06 -17.98 16.76
N PRO A 129 2.07 -18.11 18.10
CA PRO A 129 1.12 -18.96 18.82
C PRO A 129 -0.36 -18.60 18.61
N GLN A 130 -0.65 -17.37 18.19
CA GLN A 130 -2.02 -16.93 17.91
C GLN A 130 -2.48 -17.27 16.48
N TYR A 131 -1.61 -17.86 15.66
CA TYR A 131 -1.91 -18.19 14.29
C TYR A 131 -3.09 -19.17 14.15
N ARG A 132 -4.03 -18.84 13.26
CA ARG A 132 -5.22 -19.60 12.90
C ARG A 132 -5.34 -19.63 11.38
N GLY A 133 -4.87 -20.73 10.79
CA GLY A 133 -4.82 -20.91 9.34
C GLY A 133 -6.12 -21.33 8.66
N ARG A 134 -7.20 -21.58 9.42
CA ARG A 134 -8.49 -22.02 8.89
C ARG A 134 -9.60 -21.06 9.27
N TYR A 135 -10.32 -20.57 8.27
CA TYR A 135 -11.51 -19.74 8.44
C TYR A 135 -12.77 -20.62 8.35
N THR A 136 -13.05 -21.36 9.42
CA THR A 136 -14.16 -22.31 9.50
C THR A 136 -14.88 -22.21 10.84
N GLY A 137 -16.03 -22.89 10.98
CA GLY A 137 -16.81 -22.88 12.21
C GLY A 137 -17.85 -21.76 12.24
N GLY A 138 -18.30 -21.40 13.45
CA GLY A 138 -19.27 -20.35 13.70
C GLY A 138 -18.66 -18.95 13.65
N PRO A 139 -19.45 -17.90 13.95
CA PRO A 139 -18.97 -16.52 13.94
C PRO A 139 -17.72 -16.31 14.81
N THR A 140 -17.70 -16.86 16.03
CA THR A 140 -16.58 -16.70 16.96
C THR A 140 -15.27 -17.28 16.43
N GLU A 141 -15.31 -18.49 15.86
CA GLU A 141 -14.14 -19.16 15.30
C GLU A 141 -13.62 -18.42 14.07
N ARG A 142 -14.53 -18.04 13.17
CA ARG A 142 -14.23 -17.33 11.93
C ARG A 142 -13.64 -15.95 12.20
N ASP A 143 -14.30 -15.13 13.01
CA ASP A 143 -13.82 -13.78 13.35
C ASP A 143 -12.51 -13.86 14.14
N GLY A 144 -12.36 -14.88 14.98
CA GLY A 144 -11.12 -15.19 15.67
C GLY A 144 -9.94 -15.51 14.73
N ALA A 145 -10.20 -16.06 13.53
CA ALA A 145 -9.20 -16.34 12.51
C ALA A 145 -9.01 -15.19 11.49
N TYR A 146 -9.99 -14.30 11.35
CA TYR A 146 -10.12 -13.34 10.25
C TYR A 146 -8.91 -12.44 9.99
N HIS A 147 -8.14 -12.11 11.04
CA HIS A 147 -6.86 -11.40 10.93
C HIS A 147 -5.73 -12.09 11.70
N GLN A 148 -5.86 -13.40 11.95
CA GLN A 148 -4.90 -14.19 12.71
C GLN A 148 -4.28 -15.30 11.87
N GLY A 149 -4.27 -15.21 10.54
CA GLY A 149 -3.60 -16.22 9.71
C GLY A 149 -4.21 -16.42 8.33
N THR A 150 -5.45 -15.96 8.13
CA THR A 150 -6.09 -15.87 6.80
C THR A 150 -5.23 -15.11 5.81
N VAL A 151 -5.34 -15.49 4.55
CA VAL A 151 -4.65 -14.87 3.41
C VAL A 151 -5.51 -13.76 2.84
N TRP A 152 -4.89 -12.62 2.55
CA TRP A 152 -5.53 -11.43 2.00
C TRP A 152 -4.91 -11.08 0.63
N PRO A 153 -5.65 -11.25 -0.49
CA PRO A 153 -5.11 -11.05 -1.83
C PRO A 153 -4.68 -9.62 -2.14
N TRP A 154 -5.43 -8.62 -1.66
CA TRP A 154 -5.11 -7.22 -1.94
C TRP A 154 -3.72 -6.79 -1.45
N LEU A 155 -3.18 -7.47 -0.43
CA LEU A 155 -1.83 -7.21 0.08
C LEU A 155 -0.72 -7.61 -0.89
N MET A 156 -1.03 -8.37 -1.95
CA MET A 156 -0.09 -8.58 -3.05
C MET A 156 0.27 -7.29 -3.75
N GLY A 157 -0.67 -6.34 -3.88
CA GLY A 157 -0.39 -5.06 -4.53
C GLY A 157 0.80 -4.33 -3.90
N PRO A 158 0.73 -3.95 -2.60
CA PRO A 158 1.85 -3.29 -1.94
C PRO A 158 3.08 -4.20 -1.79
N PHE A 159 2.92 -5.52 -1.66
CA PHE A 159 4.06 -6.45 -1.65
C PHE A 159 4.86 -6.43 -2.95
N ILE A 160 4.18 -6.48 -4.09
CA ILE A 160 4.80 -6.44 -5.41
C ILE A 160 5.49 -5.10 -5.63
N SER A 161 4.83 -3.98 -5.33
CA SER A 161 5.44 -2.64 -5.44
C SER A 161 6.70 -2.54 -4.56
N ALA A 162 6.64 -3.03 -3.32
CA ALA A 162 7.79 -3.04 -2.41
C ALA A 162 8.93 -3.92 -2.93
N TYR A 163 8.63 -5.14 -3.40
CA TYR A 163 9.62 -6.08 -3.91
C TYR A 163 10.34 -5.54 -5.15
N VAL A 164 9.58 -5.03 -6.13
CA VAL A 164 10.16 -4.45 -7.36
C VAL A 164 11.06 -3.26 -7.01
N LYS A 165 10.61 -2.39 -6.11
CA LYS A 165 11.38 -1.22 -5.63
C LYS A 165 12.71 -1.61 -4.98
N VAL A 166 12.72 -2.54 -4.01
CA VAL A 166 13.98 -2.91 -3.32
C VAL A 166 14.94 -3.72 -4.19
N ASN A 167 14.46 -4.26 -5.32
CA ASN A 167 15.26 -4.94 -6.33
C ASN A 167 15.52 -4.08 -7.58
N GLY A 168 15.48 -2.74 -7.41
CA GLY A 168 15.92 -1.76 -8.40
C GLY A 168 15.07 -1.69 -9.67
N ASP A 169 13.79 -2.01 -9.59
CA ASP A 169 12.85 -2.05 -10.72
C ASP A 169 13.31 -2.94 -11.89
N SER A 170 14.22 -3.88 -11.63
CA SER A 170 14.86 -4.72 -12.64
C SER A 170 13.88 -5.65 -13.36
N GLU A 171 14.17 -6.00 -14.62
CA GLU A 171 13.36 -6.96 -15.37
C GLU A 171 13.24 -8.31 -14.65
N ALA A 172 14.30 -8.74 -13.95
CA ALA A 172 14.28 -9.95 -13.14
C ALA A 172 13.24 -9.84 -12.00
N ALA A 173 13.21 -8.71 -11.29
CA ALA A 173 12.23 -8.47 -10.24
C ALA A 173 10.79 -8.43 -10.80
N ARG A 174 10.59 -7.80 -11.96
CA ARG A 174 9.27 -7.75 -12.63
C ARG A 174 8.79 -9.13 -13.09
N ARG A 175 9.70 -9.98 -13.60
CA ARG A 175 9.38 -11.37 -13.95
C ARG A 175 9.00 -12.19 -12.72
N GLN A 176 9.70 -12.03 -11.61
CA GLN A 176 9.36 -12.71 -10.36
C GLN A 176 8.00 -12.22 -9.82
N ALA A 177 7.73 -10.91 -9.88
CA ALA A 177 6.44 -10.34 -9.53
C ALA A 177 5.30 -10.95 -10.39
N ALA A 178 5.50 -11.05 -11.71
CA ALA A 178 4.53 -11.69 -12.61
C ALA A 178 4.28 -13.16 -12.24
N ALA A 179 5.34 -13.89 -11.85
CA ALA A 179 5.24 -15.29 -11.42
C ALA A 179 4.41 -15.43 -10.14
N TRP A 180 4.55 -14.53 -9.16
CA TRP A 180 3.72 -14.53 -7.96
C TRP A 180 2.27 -14.13 -8.20
N LEU A 181 1.99 -13.30 -9.21
CA LEU A 181 0.62 -12.96 -9.60
C LEU A 181 -0.04 -14.04 -10.47
N ALA A 182 0.72 -14.96 -11.07
CA ALA A 182 0.20 -15.95 -11.99
C ALA A 182 -0.91 -16.85 -11.40
N PRO A 183 -0.82 -17.37 -10.15
CA PRO A 183 -1.86 -18.23 -9.58
C PRO A 183 -3.23 -17.54 -9.41
N LEU A 184 -3.25 -16.21 -9.29
CA LEU A 184 -4.50 -15.46 -9.20
C LEU A 184 -5.31 -15.48 -10.51
N LYS A 185 -4.70 -15.88 -11.64
CA LYS A 185 -5.44 -16.12 -12.88
C LYS A 185 -6.35 -17.33 -12.76
N ASP A 186 -5.87 -18.40 -12.14
CA ASP A 186 -6.65 -19.61 -11.91
C ASP A 186 -7.79 -19.31 -10.91
N HIS A 187 -7.52 -18.45 -9.93
CA HIS A 187 -8.53 -17.97 -8.98
C HIS A 187 -9.70 -17.24 -9.65
N LEU A 188 -9.53 -16.63 -10.83
CA LEU A 188 -10.65 -16.01 -11.56
C LEU A 188 -11.72 -17.01 -12.01
N ALA A 189 -11.40 -18.31 -12.01
CA ALA A 189 -12.32 -19.40 -12.31
C ALA A 189 -12.80 -20.14 -11.04
N ASP A 190 -12.37 -19.72 -9.84
CA ASP A 190 -12.67 -20.37 -8.54
C ASP A 190 -13.27 -19.37 -7.52
N GLY A 191 -14.17 -19.84 -6.66
CA GLY A 191 -14.89 -19.02 -5.68
C GLY A 191 -15.94 -18.06 -6.27
N GLY A 192 -15.54 -17.11 -7.12
CA GLY A 192 -16.41 -16.14 -7.79
C GLY A 192 -15.91 -15.81 -9.20
N LEU A 193 -16.67 -16.22 -10.22
CA LEU A 193 -16.26 -16.08 -11.63
C LEU A 193 -15.89 -14.64 -11.99
N GLY A 194 -14.68 -14.44 -12.50
CA GLY A 194 -14.14 -13.15 -12.90
C GLY A 194 -13.73 -12.23 -11.75
N HIS A 195 -13.73 -12.74 -10.51
CA HIS A 195 -13.43 -11.96 -9.32
C HIS A 195 -12.32 -12.58 -8.47
N ILE A 196 -11.78 -11.78 -7.56
CA ILE A 196 -10.84 -12.22 -6.53
C ILE A 196 -11.53 -12.10 -5.17
N SER A 197 -11.47 -13.17 -4.38
CA SER A 197 -12.12 -13.25 -3.09
C SER A 197 -11.46 -12.32 -2.06
N GLU A 198 -12.20 -12.04 -1.00
CA GLU A 198 -11.77 -11.19 0.10
C GLU A 198 -10.63 -11.82 0.90
N ILE A 199 -10.82 -13.09 1.27
CA ILE A 199 -9.86 -13.88 2.02
C ILE A 199 -9.80 -15.30 1.52
N LEU A 200 -8.71 -15.98 1.86
CA LEU A 200 -8.56 -17.41 1.72
C LEU A 200 -8.09 -18.01 3.05
N ASP A 201 -8.30 -19.31 3.23
CA ASP A 201 -7.64 -20.05 4.31
C ASP A 201 -6.14 -19.72 4.31
N GLY A 202 -5.56 -19.58 5.48
CA GLY A 202 -4.11 -19.48 5.62
C GLY A 202 -3.43 -20.74 5.10
N ASP A 203 -3.78 -21.88 5.65
CA ASP A 203 -3.10 -23.14 5.35
C ASP A 203 -3.47 -23.68 3.97
N SER A 204 -2.52 -24.41 3.35
CA SER A 204 -2.75 -25.09 2.07
C SER A 204 -3.99 -25.99 2.18
N PRO A 205 -4.91 -25.99 1.19
CA PRO A 205 -4.76 -25.45 -0.16
C PRO A 205 -5.26 -23.99 -0.36
N GLN A 206 -5.34 -23.17 0.70
CA GLN A 206 -5.85 -21.79 0.62
C GLN A 206 -7.22 -21.68 -0.06
N ARG A 207 -8.24 -22.36 0.48
CA ARG A 207 -9.59 -22.29 -0.08
C ARG A 207 -10.16 -20.87 0.02
N PRO A 208 -10.86 -20.35 -1.00
CA PRO A 208 -11.52 -19.05 -0.91
C PRO A 208 -12.62 -19.04 0.14
N CYS A 209 -12.71 -17.92 0.85
CA CYS A 209 -13.60 -17.70 1.98
C CYS A 209 -14.12 -16.25 1.97
N GLY A 210 -15.05 -15.92 2.86
CA GLY A 210 -15.59 -14.56 2.99
C GLY A 210 -16.33 -14.10 1.74
N CYS A 211 -16.24 -12.80 1.43
CA CYS A 211 -16.86 -12.27 0.21
C CYS A 211 -16.16 -12.80 -1.06
N ILE A 212 -16.94 -13.35 -1.99
CA ILE A 212 -16.42 -13.94 -3.24
C ILE A 212 -15.84 -12.90 -4.21
N ALA A 213 -16.33 -11.65 -4.15
CA ALA A 213 -15.98 -10.58 -5.06
C ALA A 213 -15.61 -9.32 -4.29
N GLN A 214 -14.31 -9.05 -4.17
CA GLN A 214 -13.82 -7.99 -3.33
C GLN A 214 -13.07 -6.92 -4.17
N ALA A 215 -13.47 -5.65 -3.98
CA ALA A 215 -12.95 -4.49 -4.70
C ALA A 215 -11.44 -4.20 -4.51
N TRP A 216 -10.92 -4.15 -3.28
CA TRP A 216 -9.47 -4.00 -3.02
C TRP A 216 -8.64 -5.12 -3.63
N SER A 217 -9.16 -6.36 -3.65
CA SER A 217 -8.42 -7.53 -4.11
C SER A 217 -8.25 -7.43 -5.62
N VAL A 218 -9.32 -7.09 -6.33
CA VAL A 218 -9.25 -6.86 -7.78
C VAL A 218 -8.39 -5.62 -8.10
N ALA A 219 -8.62 -4.51 -7.40
CA ALA A 219 -7.95 -3.24 -7.70
C ALA A 219 -6.43 -3.30 -7.49
N GLU A 220 -5.95 -3.86 -6.38
CA GLU A 220 -4.52 -3.91 -6.08
C GLU A 220 -3.75 -4.85 -6.99
N ILE A 221 -4.37 -5.96 -7.43
CA ILE A 221 -3.75 -6.87 -8.39
C ILE A 221 -3.64 -6.21 -9.77
N LEU A 222 -4.69 -5.53 -10.23
CA LEU A 222 -4.65 -4.77 -11.47
C LEU A 222 -3.61 -3.65 -11.41
N ARG A 223 -3.57 -2.91 -10.30
CA ARG A 223 -2.61 -1.82 -10.08
C ARG A 223 -1.17 -2.34 -10.17
N ALA A 224 -0.82 -3.38 -9.41
CA ALA A 224 0.53 -3.94 -9.42
C ALA A 224 0.91 -4.56 -10.77
N LEU A 225 -0.05 -5.17 -11.49
CA LEU A 225 0.20 -5.68 -12.83
C LEU A 225 0.57 -4.54 -13.81
N VAL A 226 -0.18 -3.44 -13.80
CA VAL A 226 0.05 -2.30 -14.69
C VAL A 226 1.30 -1.52 -14.29
N GLU A 227 1.38 -1.10 -13.03
CA GLU A 227 2.40 -0.16 -12.57
C GLU A 227 3.76 -0.81 -12.34
N ASP A 228 3.80 -2.05 -11.84
CA ASP A 228 5.04 -2.68 -11.38
C ASP A 228 5.51 -3.78 -12.33
N VAL A 229 4.62 -4.67 -12.78
CA VAL A 229 4.99 -5.74 -13.73
C VAL A 229 5.23 -5.17 -15.13
N TYR A 230 4.27 -4.41 -15.67
CA TYR A 230 4.43 -3.75 -16.97
C TYR A 230 5.21 -2.43 -16.89
N GLY A 231 5.40 -1.87 -15.69
CA GLY A 231 6.14 -0.63 -15.52
C GLY A 231 5.43 0.61 -16.06
N LEU A 232 4.12 0.54 -16.27
CA LEU A 232 3.30 1.63 -16.81
C LEU A 232 2.84 2.54 -15.67
N ARG A 233 3.75 3.37 -15.16
CA ARG A 233 3.46 4.33 -14.10
C ARG A 233 2.96 5.66 -14.68
N PRO A 234 2.08 6.40 -13.99
CA PRO A 234 1.74 7.77 -14.35
C PRO A 234 3.02 8.61 -14.41
N MET A 235 3.40 9.04 -15.60
CA MET A 235 4.57 9.91 -15.78
C MET A 235 4.28 11.26 -15.08
N PRO A 236 5.24 11.84 -14.34
CA PRO A 236 5.13 13.23 -13.94
C PRO A 236 4.95 14.05 -15.21
N GLN A 237 3.80 14.71 -15.35
CA GLN A 237 3.56 15.62 -16.46
C GLN A 237 4.72 16.63 -16.44
N GLN A 238 5.55 16.62 -17.50
CA GLN A 238 6.66 17.56 -17.63
C GLN A 238 6.11 18.95 -17.33
N GLN A 239 6.76 19.66 -16.41
CA GLN A 239 6.39 21.03 -16.07
C GLN A 239 6.38 21.83 -17.37
N VAL A 240 5.18 22.17 -17.85
CA VAL A 240 5.04 23.17 -18.91
C VAL A 240 5.64 24.45 -18.32
N PRO A 241 6.74 24.99 -18.89
CA PRO A 241 7.38 26.18 -18.34
C PRO A 241 6.33 27.27 -18.14
N ALA A 242 6.36 27.98 -17.01
CA ALA A 242 5.36 28.99 -16.66
C ALA A 242 5.13 30.05 -17.77
N ALA A 243 6.12 30.25 -18.65
CA ALA A 243 6.03 31.08 -19.84
C ALA A 243 4.97 30.58 -20.86
N GLN A 244 4.84 29.25 -21.05
CA GLN A 244 3.87 28.65 -21.97
C GLN A 244 2.44 28.65 -21.40
N ALA A 245 2.28 28.53 -20.07
CA ALA A 245 0.97 28.67 -19.42
C ALA A 245 0.41 30.11 -19.53
N ARG A 246 1.28 31.13 -19.40
CA ARG A 246 0.91 32.53 -19.64
C ARG A 246 0.59 32.81 -21.11
N ALA A 247 1.33 32.21 -22.04
CA ALA A 247 1.05 32.33 -23.48
C ALA A 247 -0.29 31.68 -23.88
N ALA A 248 -0.61 30.49 -23.38
CA ALA A 248 -1.88 29.82 -23.64
C ALA A 248 -3.08 30.61 -23.08
N THR A 249 -2.90 31.27 -21.92
CA THR A 249 -3.91 32.16 -21.34
C THR A 249 -4.08 33.42 -22.19
N ALA A 250 -2.98 34.05 -22.62
CA ALA A 250 -3.02 35.25 -23.47
C ALA A 250 -3.67 34.98 -24.85
N VAL A 251 -3.40 33.83 -25.46
CA VAL A 251 -4.01 33.42 -26.74
C VAL A 251 -5.52 33.20 -26.57
N ARG A 252 -5.98 32.58 -25.48
CA ARG A 252 -7.41 32.43 -25.19
C ARG A 252 -8.12 33.78 -24.97
N THR A 253 -7.47 34.72 -24.29
CA THR A 253 -8.02 36.07 -24.08
C THR A 253 -8.05 36.89 -25.37
N ALA A 254 -7.08 36.71 -26.27
CA ALA A 254 -7.03 37.38 -27.58
C ALA A 254 -8.12 36.86 -28.54
N VAL A 255 -8.36 35.54 -28.56
CA VAL A 255 -9.41 34.92 -29.39
C VAL A 255 -10.82 35.36 -28.95
N SER A 256 -11.08 35.45 -27.63
CA SER A 256 -12.35 35.99 -27.12
C SER A 256 -12.57 37.48 -27.43
N ARG A 257 -11.50 38.28 -27.56
CA ARG A 257 -11.63 39.70 -27.95
C ARG A 257 -11.90 39.89 -29.44
N GLN A 258 -11.42 38.97 -30.31
CA GLN A 258 -11.70 39.03 -31.74
C GLN A 258 -13.11 38.52 -32.10
N THR A 259 -13.68 37.59 -31.34
CA THR A 259 -15.04 37.08 -31.58
C THR A 259 -16.14 37.97 -30.99
N GLY A 260 -15.82 38.85 -30.03
CA GLY A 260 -16.77 39.80 -29.43
C GLY A 260 -17.08 41.07 -30.24
N MET A 261 -16.42 41.32 -31.39
CA MET A 261 -16.62 42.54 -32.19
C MET A 261 -17.50 42.37 -33.44
N ARG A 262 -18.11 41.21 -33.66
CA ARG A 262 -19.00 40.96 -34.81
C ARG A 262 -20.42 40.57 -34.40
N THR A 263 -21.09 41.40 -33.60
CA THR A 263 -22.57 41.43 -33.57
C THR A 263 -23.02 42.84 -33.21
N GLY A 264 -23.38 43.63 -34.23
CA GLY A 264 -23.97 44.95 -34.02
C GLY A 264 -23.82 45.91 -35.19
N ALA A 265 -24.55 45.67 -36.28
CA ALA A 265 -25.14 46.72 -37.11
C ALA A 265 -26.08 46.10 -38.16
N ASN A 266 -27.34 46.50 -38.08
CA ASN A 266 -28.48 46.25 -38.97
C ASN A 266 -28.33 47.02 -40.31
N PRO A 267 -29.20 46.82 -41.32
CA PRO A 267 -30.63 47.14 -41.28
C PRO A 267 -31.57 45.93 -41.20
#